data_AF-A0A7S2KNM9-F1
#
_entry.id   AF-A0A7S2KNM9-F1
#
_cell.length_a   1.000
_cell.length_b   1.000
_cell.length_c   1.000
_cell.angle_alpha   90.00
_cell.angle_beta   90.00
_cell.angle_gamma   90.00
#
_symmetry.space_group_name_H-M   'P 1'
#
loop_
_entity.id
_entity.type
_entity.pdbx_description
1 polymer ?
#
loop_
_entity_poly.entity_id
_entity_poly.type
_entity_poly.pdbx_seq_one_letter_code
_entity_poly.pdbx_strand_id
1 'polypeptide(L)'
;QEGQLRGSHVTTAVAFGPEIRNSKGKSRRRLVASAYSDGGLTLWNVPTSRFGDNKARGELVSDMNSMPSIAYHDEDVRSYHLSGHIGAINDICFAQKSDVPSMDKALLASAGADGAVRIWSPAS
;
A
#
# COMPACT_ATOMS: atom_id res chain seq x y z
N GLN A 1 -2.05 22.48 13.82
CA GLN A 1 -0.79 21.76 14.05
C GLN A 1 -1.06 20.31 13.66
N GLU A 2 -0.44 19.70 12.66
CA GLU A 2 0.84 19.97 12.01
C GLU A 2 0.74 19.57 10.53
N GLY A 3 0.84 20.56 9.65
CA GLY A 3 1.26 20.33 8.27
C GLY A 3 2.77 20.13 8.29
N GLN A 4 3.23 18.95 8.71
CA GLN A 4 4.63 18.60 8.57
C GLN A 4 4.80 18.03 7.17
N LEU A 5 5.25 18.91 6.26
CA LEU A 5 6.02 18.53 5.09
C LEU A 5 7.22 17.71 5.60
N ARG A 6 7.01 16.41 5.82
CA ARG A 6 8.10 15.48 6.06
C ARG A 6 8.98 15.53 4.81
N GLY A 7 10.28 15.71 5.00
CA GLY A 7 11.26 15.78 3.91
C GLY A 7 11.01 14.68 2.88
N SER A 8 11.19 14.99 1.59
CA SER A 8 10.75 14.18 0.46
C SER A 8 10.93 12.67 0.71
N HIS A 9 9.88 11.99 1.17
CA HIS A 9 9.86 10.54 1.22
C HIS A 9 9.84 10.10 -0.23
N VAL A 10 10.98 9.64 -0.72
CA VAL A 10 11.05 9.11 -2.07
C VAL A 10 10.40 7.75 -2.02
N THR A 11 9.31 7.57 -2.77
CA THR A 11 8.71 6.26 -2.98
C THR A 11 9.76 5.36 -3.64
N THR A 12 10.16 4.31 -2.96
CA THR A 12 11.18 3.36 -3.43
C THR A 12 10.56 2.11 -4.05
N ALA A 13 9.39 1.69 -3.57
CA ALA A 13 8.66 0.55 -4.09
C ALA A 13 7.15 0.70 -3.91
N VAL A 14 6.39 0.07 -4.81
CA VAL A 14 4.92 0.06 -4.78
C VAL A 14 4.38 -1.34 -5.05
N ALA A 15 3.29 -1.71 -4.38
CA ALA A 15 2.61 -2.97 -4.61
C ALA A 15 1.09 -2.82 -4.62
N PHE A 16 0.46 -3.65 -5.45
CA PHE A 16 -1.00 -3.77 -5.52
C PHE A 16 -1.39 -5.10 -4.91
N GLY A 17 -2.24 -5.03 -3.89
CA GLY A 17 -2.78 -6.18 -3.20
C GLY A 17 -4.11 -6.63 -3.78
N PRO A 18 -4.77 -7.57 -3.09
CA PRO A 18 -6.05 -8.13 -3.52
C PRO A 18 -7.14 -7.07 -3.67
N GLU A 19 -8.10 -7.39 -4.53
CA GLU A 19 -9.38 -6.72 -4.57
C GLU A 19 -10.30 -7.28 -3.46
N ILE A 20 -10.69 -6.41 -2.54
CA ILE A 20 -11.63 -6.69 -1.46
C ILE A 20 -13.04 -6.36 -1.96
N ARG A 21 -13.90 -7.37 -2.03
CA ARG A 21 -15.31 -7.21 -2.39
C ARG A 21 -16.15 -7.15 -1.12
N ASN A 22 -17.11 -6.22 -1.07
CA ASN A 22 -18.10 -6.27 0.00
C ASN A 22 -19.03 -7.50 -0.17
N SER A 23 -19.76 -7.86 0.89
CA SER A 23 -20.66 -9.03 0.92
C SER A 23 -21.75 -9.02 -0.16
N LYS A 24 -22.03 -7.84 -0.74
CA LYS A 24 -23.02 -7.65 -1.83
C LYS A 24 -22.37 -7.59 -3.23
N GLY A 25 -21.04 -7.75 -3.33
CA GLY A 25 -20.28 -7.67 -4.57
C GLY A 25 -20.29 -6.30 -5.27
N LYS A 26 -20.86 -5.26 -4.64
CA LYS A 26 -21.16 -3.95 -5.23
C LYS A 26 -20.02 -2.94 -5.09
N SER A 27 -19.28 -3.00 -3.99
CA SER A 27 -18.11 -2.13 -3.76
C SER A 27 -16.86 -2.98 -3.87
N ARG A 28 -15.98 -2.53 -4.76
CA ARG A 28 -14.66 -3.09 -5.00
C ARG A 28 -13.65 -2.12 -4.40
N ARG A 29 -12.84 -2.59 -3.46
CA ARG A 29 -11.68 -1.85 -2.95
C ARG A 29 -10.41 -2.64 -3.23
N ARG A 30 -9.27 -1.98 -3.31
CA ARG A 30 -7.97 -2.62 -3.53
C ARG A 30 -6.98 -2.12 -2.49
N LEU A 31 -6.20 -3.06 -1.95
CA LEU A 31 -5.07 -2.73 -1.11
C LEU A 31 -3.92 -2.21 -1.98
N VAL A 32 -3.30 -1.15 -1.51
CA VAL A 32 -2.15 -0.52 -2.17
C VAL A 32 -1.11 -0.26 -1.11
N ALA A 33 0.15 -0.57 -1.39
CA ALA A 33 1.26 -0.25 -0.49
C ALA A 33 2.31 0.60 -1.21
N SER A 34 2.90 1.53 -0.48
CA SER A 34 4.08 2.28 -0.89
C SER A 34 5.10 2.22 0.21
N ALA A 35 6.34 2.01 -0.20
CA ALA A 35 7.50 1.98 0.64
C ALA A 35 8.36 3.22 0.39
N TYR A 36 9.01 3.70 1.44
CA TYR A 36 9.75 4.95 1.40
C TYR A 36 11.23 4.76 1.73
N SER A 37 12.03 5.73 1.29
CA SER A 37 13.47 5.78 1.54
C SER A 37 13.87 5.90 3.01
N ASP A 38 12.96 6.28 3.90
CA ASP A 38 13.21 6.41 5.35
C ASP A 38 12.85 5.15 6.15
N GLY A 39 12.41 4.08 5.50
CA GLY A 39 11.97 2.86 6.17
C GLY A 39 10.49 2.88 6.57
N GLY A 40 9.78 3.96 6.22
CA GLY A 40 8.34 4.01 6.33
C GLY A 40 7.67 3.14 5.26
N LEU A 41 6.49 2.65 5.60
CA LEU A 41 5.58 2.02 4.66
C LEU A 41 4.17 2.53 4.94
N THR A 42 3.41 2.84 3.89
CA THR A 42 1.98 3.15 4.04
C THR A 42 1.17 2.17 3.22
N LEU A 43 0.14 1.64 3.86
CA LEU A 43 -0.87 0.79 3.25
C LEU A 43 -2.17 1.58 3.12
N TRP A 44 -2.78 1.58 1.94
CA TRP A 44 -4.07 2.19 1.65
C TRP A 44 -5.11 1.17 1.26
N ASN A 45 -6.35 1.41 1.68
CA ASN A 45 -7.53 0.70 1.22
C ASN A 45 -8.35 1.65 0.33
N VAL A 46 -8.23 1.48 -0.99
CA VAL A 46 -8.70 2.47 -1.98
C VAL A 46 -9.87 1.89 -2.79
N PRO A 47 -10.97 2.63 -3.01
CA PRO A 47 -12.03 2.23 -3.93
C PRO A 47 -11.48 1.98 -5.33
N THR A 48 -11.85 0.85 -5.97
CA THR A 48 -11.29 0.53 -7.28
C THR A 48 -11.74 1.48 -8.38
N SER A 49 -12.83 2.22 -8.18
CA SER A 49 -13.28 3.28 -9.08
C SER A 49 -12.22 4.36 -9.30
N ARG A 50 -11.21 4.46 -8.43
CA ARG A 50 -10.06 5.36 -8.58
C ARG A 50 -8.98 4.82 -9.51
N PHE A 51 -8.87 3.50 -9.66
CA PHE A 51 -8.01 2.90 -10.68
C PHE A 51 -8.87 2.77 -11.93
N GLY A 52 -8.91 3.82 -12.76
CA GLY A 52 -9.61 3.77 -14.05
C GLY A 52 -9.23 2.51 -14.82
N ASP A 53 -10.19 1.96 -15.59
CA ASP A 53 -10.11 0.64 -16.23
C ASP A 53 -8.70 0.33 -16.78
N ASN A 54 -7.94 -0.47 -16.02
CA ASN A 54 -6.62 -1.01 -16.36
C ASN A 54 -5.60 -0.05 -17.01
N LYS A 55 -5.27 1.08 -16.36
CA LYS A 55 -4.08 1.84 -16.73
C LYS A 55 -2.79 1.04 -16.48
N ALA A 56 -1.88 1.11 -17.45
CA ALA A 56 -0.60 0.40 -17.41
C ALA A 56 0.18 0.71 -16.12
N ARG A 57 0.93 -0.29 -15.61
CA ARG A 57 1.68 -0.24 -14.34
C ARG A 57 2.47 1.07 -14.11
N GLY A 58 2.96 1.74 -15.15
CA GLY A 58 3.72 2.99 -15.05
C GLY A 58 2.90 4.24 -14.67
N GLU A 59 1.66 4.38 -15.14
CA GLU A 59 0.81 5.55 -14.79
C GLU A 59 0.29 5.45 -13.36
N LEU A 60 0.11 4.23 -12.86
CA LEU A 60 -0.32 3.99 -11.49
C LEU A 60 0.72 4.41 -10.45
N VAL A 61 2.03 4.37 -10.78
CA VAL A 61 3.11 4.81 -9.90
C VAL A 61 3.06 6.33 -9.68
N SER A 62 2.81 7.10 -10.75
CA SER A 62 2.63 8.55 -10.66
C SER A 62 1.40 8.91 -9.82
N ASP A 63 0.28 8.22 -10.02
CA ASP A 63 -0.92 8.41 -9.20
C ASP A 63 -0.64 8.04 -7.73
N MET A 64 0.20 7.03 -7.49
CA MET A 64 0.62 6.61 -6.14
C MET A 64 1.38 7.70 -5.38
N ASN A 65 2.27 8.41 -6.05
CA ASN A 65 3.00 9.51 -5.46
C ASN A 65 2.07 10.67 -5.06
N SER A 66 0.90 10.79 -5.70
CA SER A 66 -0.15 11.76 -5.36
C SER A 66 -1.19 11.22 -4.37
N MET A 67 -1.19 9.92 -4.05
CA MET A 67 -2.14 9.31 -3.10
C MET A 67 -2.14 9.94 -1.71
N PRO A 68 -1.01 10.39 -1.12
CA PRO A 68 -1.03 11.07 0.18
C PRO A 68 -1.93 12.31 0.19
N SER A 69 -1.94 13.08 -0.90
CA SER A 69 -2.76 14.28 -1.04
C SER A 69 -4.24 13.95 -1.31
N ILE A 70 -4.52 12.88 -2.05
CA ILE A 70 -5.89 12.44 -2.36
C ILE A 70 -6.56 11.82 -1.13
N ALA A 71 -5.84 10.95 -0.41
CA ALA A 71 -6.35 10.30 0.80
C ALA A 71 -6.67 11.30 1.92
N TYR A 72 -5.99 12.45 1.95
CA TYR A 72 -6.25 13.50 2.95
C TYR A 72 -7.63 14.16 2.78
N HIS A 73 -8.20 14.12 1.57
CA HIS A 73 -9.49 14.74 1.24
C HIS A 73 -10.64 13.75 1.09
N ASP A 74 -10.38 12.45 1.19
CA ASP A 74 -11.37 11.40 0.93
C ASP A 74 -11.58 10.55 2.19
N GLU A 75 -12.72 10.77 2.87
CA GLU A 75 -13.10 10.03 4.08
C GLU A 75 -13.22 8.51 3.84
N ASP A 76 -13.31 8.09 2.57
CA ASP A 76 -13.53 6.70 2.20
C ASP A 76 -12.21 5.93 1.98
N VAL A 77 -11.08 6.64 1.88
CA VAL A 77 -9.73 6.05 1.81
C VAL A 77 -9.15 5.93 3.21
N ARG A 78 -8.84 4.71 3.62
CA ARG A 78 -8.14 4.45 4.88
C ARG A 78 -6.67 4.22 4.62
N SER A 79 -5.80 4.77 5.48
CA SER A 79 -4.36 4.53 5.44
C SER A 79 -3.84 4.03 6.79
N TYR A 80 -2.84 3.15 6.72
CA TYR A 80 -2.13 2.62 7.88
C TYR A 80 -0.64 2.81 7.65
N HIS A 81 0.03 3.46 8.60
CA HIS A 81 1.47 3.61 8.56
C HIS A 81 2.13 2.45 9.31
N LEU A 82 3.05 1.76 8.64
CA LEU A 82 3.82 0.65 9.16
C LEU A 82 5.28 1.10 9.24
N SER A 83 5.84 1.05 10.45
CA SER A 83 7.21 1.45 10.73
C SER A 83 7.99 0.31 11.36
N GLY A 84 9.30 0.30 11.14
CA GLY A 84 10.19 -0.68 11.76
C GLY A 84 11.43 -0.99 10.95
N HIS A 85 11.43 -0.76 9.63
CA HIS A 85 12.68 -0.82 8.87
C HIS A 85 13.59 0.34 9.25
N ILE A 86 14.88 0.06 9.36
CA ILE A 86 15.91 1.09 9.54
C ILE A 86 16.50 1.41 8.16
N GLY A 87 16.08 2.54 7.59
CA GLY A 87 16.49 2.95 6.24
C GLY A 87 15.60 2.38 5.14
N ALA A 88 15.98 2.64 3.89
CA ALA A 88 15.12 2.45 2.72
C ALA A 88 14.53 1.04 2.62
N ILE A 89 13.25 0.97 2.28
CA ILE A 89 12.63 -0.27 1.85
C ILE A 89 12.93 -0.44 0.37
N ASN A 90 13.54 -1.55 -0.01
CA ASN A 90 13.97 -1.81 -1.38
C ASN A 90 12.89 -2.50 -2.22
N ASP A 91 12.04 -3.31 -1.59
CA ASP A 91 10.98 -4.03 -2.28
C ASP A 91 9.81 -4.37 -1.36
N ILE A 92 8.62 -4.50 -1.94
CA ILE A 92 7.39 -4.88 -1.25
C ILE A 92 6.51 -5.79 -2.10
N CYS A 93 5.83 -6.75 -1.46
CA CYS A 93 4.97 -7.71 -2.16
C CYS A 93 3.78 -8.14 -1.30
N PHE A 94 2.60 -8.26 -1.91
CA PHE A 94 1.44 -8.87 -1.27
C PHE A 94 1.46 -10.38 -1.49
N ALA A 95 1.21 -11.13 -0.41
CA ALA A 95 0.84 -12.53 -0.48
C ALA A 95 -0.65 -12.67 -0.15
N GLN A 96 -1.38 -13.46 -0.93
CA GLN A 96 -2.83 -13.65 -0.77
C GLN A 96 -3.21 -15.10 -0.97
N LYS A 97 -4.44 -15.44 -0.60
CA LYS A 97 -4.97 -16.81 -0.66
C LYS A 97 -4.93 -17.43 -2.07
N SER A 98 -5.04 -16.62 -3.13
CA SER A 98 -4.85 -17.12 -4.50
C SER A 98 -3.46 -17.66 -4.76
N ASP A 99 -2.45 -17.11 -4.07
CA ASP A 99 -1.05 -17.44 -4.27
C ASP A 99 -0.62 -18.54 -3.29
N VAL A 100 -1.21 -18.56 -2.08
CA VAL A 100 -0.96 -19.55 -1.03
C VAL A 100 -2.29 -20.06 -0.48
N PRO A 101 -2.79 -21.24 -0.90
CA PRO A 101 -4.14 -21.71 -0.56
C PRO A 101 -4.42 -21.88 0.94
N SER A 102 -3.38 -22.14 1.74
CA SER A 102 -3.46 -22.31 3.19
C SER A 102 -3.47 -20.98 3.97
N MET A 103 -3.45 -19.84 3.28
CA MET A 103 -3.39 -18.52 3.90
C MET A 103 -4.80 -17.98 4.17
N ASP A 104 -5.07 -17.58 5.41
CA ASP A 104 -6.39 -17.08 5.82
C ASP A 104 -6.62 -15.61 5.44
N LYS A 105 -5.56 -14.80 5.45
CA LYS A 105 -5.61 -13.35 5.21
C LYS A 105 -4.44 -12.92 4.34
N ALA A 106 -4.63 -11.86 3.57
CA ALA A 106 -3.54 -11.28 2.80
C ALA A 106 -2.46 -10.73 3.74
N LEU A 107 -1.19 -10.94 3.38
CA LEU A 107 -0.02 -10.43 4.08
C LEU A 107 0.73 -9.47 3.16
N LEU A 108 1.48 -8.55 3.76
CA LEU A 108 2.41 -7.69 3.05
C LEU A 108 3.84 -8.03 3.52
N ALA A 109 4.74 -8.30 2.60
CA ALA A 109 6.16 -8.45 2.87
C ALA A 109 6.90 -7.17 2.45
N SER A 110 7.89 -6.74 3.24
CA SER A 110 8.81 -5.66 2.90
C SER A 110 10.26 -6.07 3.16
N ALA A 111 11.16 -5.72 2.25
CA ALA A 111 12.60 -5.97 2.37
C ALA A 111 13.37 -4.64 2.48
N GLY A 112 14.14 -4.48 3.56
CA GLY A 112 14.82 -3.22 3.88
C GLY A 112 16.33 -3.23 3.65
N ALA A 113 16.91 -2.04 3.59
CA ALA A 113 18.35 -1.81 3.61
C ALA A 113 19.00 -2.20 4.96
N ASP A 114 18.19 -2.39 6.01
CA ASP A 114 18.59 -2.98 7.28
C ASP A 114 18.89 -4.49 7.19
N GLY A 115 18.73 -5.09 6.01
CA GLY A 115 18.95 -6.53 5.79
C GLY A 115 17.85 -7.41 6.35
N ALA A 116 16.74 -6.81 6.82
CA ALA A 116 15.59 -7.56 7.32
C ALA A 116 14.52 -7.71 6.23
N VAL A 117 13.73 -8.78 6.36
CA VAL A 117 12.42 -8.91 5.73
C VAL A 117 11.36 -8.89 6.83
N ARG A 118 10.35 -8.05 6.67
CA ARG A 118 9.24 -7.93 7.63
C ARG A 118 7.94 -8.36 6.98
N ILE A 119 7.12 -9.05 7.75
CA ILE A 119 5.79 -9.51 7.35
C ILE A 119 4.75 -8.77 8.17
N TRP A 120 3.81 -8.14 7.48
CA TRP A 120 2.75 -7.35 8.06
C TRP A 120 1.41 -8.05 7.82
N SER A 121 0.62 -8.17 8.88
CA SER A 121 -0.80 -8.51 8.78
C SER A 121 -1.58 -7.19 8.69
N PRO A 122 -1.99 -6.73 7.50
CA PRO A 122 -2.91 -5.61 7.41
C PRO A 122 -4.20 -5.98 8.15
N ALA A 123 -4.51 -5.23 9.21
CA ALA A 123 -5.76 -5.43 9.94
C ALA A 123 -6.96 -5.27 8.99
N SER A 124 -7.98 -6.10 9.19
CA SER A 124 -9.17 -6.23 8.33
C SER A 124 -10.01 -4.96 8.22
#